data_AF-A0A842XYU8-F1
#
_entry.id   AF-A0A842XYU8-F1
#
_cell.length_a   1.000
_cell.length_b   1.000
_cell.length_c   1.000
_cell.angle_alpha   90.00
_cell.angle_beta   90.00
_cell.angle_gamma   90.00
#
_symmetry.space_group_name_H-M   'P 1'
#
loop_
_entity.id
_entity.type
_entity.pdbx_description
1 polymer ?
#
loop_
_entity_poly.entity_id
_entity_poly.type
_entity_poly.pdbx_seq_one_letter_code
_entity_poly.pdbx_strand_id
1 'polypeptide(L)'
;MSELEENQKIRKITNLLEKGGTMLANHHDCGAPMFRYMGKIICPVCDIGRDKPPVSGVEKVARDVWSGEKIPSIVDASPAGVESVNDVNKQQPMISRYLSDIGIENQIRNKLKSLALDIEDERDPRILREKMECIELGIRILKSLKN
;
A
#
# COMPACT_ATOMS: atom_id res chain seq x y z
N MET A 1 -20.31 -26.56 -9.65
CA MET A 1 -19.73 -25.45 -8.87
C MET A 1 -20.72 -25.09 -7.78
N SER A 2 -20.25 -24.81 -6.57
CA SER A 2 -21.16 -24.50 -5.47
C SER A 2 -21.65 -23.05 -5.57
N GLU A 3 -22.90 -22.79 -5.22
CA GLU A 3 -23.51 -21.45 -5.21
C GLU A 3 -22.71 -20.44 -4.36
N LEU A 4 -21.97 -20.93 -3.36
CA LEU A 4 -21.09 -20.14 -2.52
C LEU A 4 -19.89 -19.55 -3.30
N GLU A 5 -19.29 -20.31 -4.21
CA GLU A 5 -18.14 -19.87 -5.02
C GLU A 5 -18.54 -18.80 -6.03
N GLU A 6 -19.73 -18.92 -6.61
CA GLU A 6 -20.27 -17.93 -7.55
C GLU A 6 -20.56 -16.60 -6.84
N ASN A 7 -21.20 -16.65 -5.67
CA ASN A 7 -21.41 -15.48 -4.84
C ASN A 7 -20.10 -14.78 -4.43
N GLN A 8 -19.03 -15.54 -4.17
CA GLN A 8 -17.72 -14.97 -3.89
C GLN A 8 -17.13 -14.25 -5.12
N LYS A 9 -17.28 -14.81 -6.33
CA LYS A 9 -16.83 -14.16 -7.57
C LYS A 9 -17.59 -12.86 -7.83
N ILE A 10 -18.91 -12.87 -7.64
CA ILE A 10 -19.75 -11.67 -7.78
C ILE A 10 -19.28 -10.58 -6.82
N ARG A 11 -19.07 -10.89 -5.54
CA ARG A 11 -18.59 -9.91 -4.55
C ARG A 11 -17.25 -9.30 -4.92
N LYS A 12 -16.31 -10.10 -5.45
CA LYS A 12 -15.00 -9.61 -5.91
C LYS A 12 -15.13 -8.64 -7.08
N ILE A 13 -16.02 -8.93 -8.03
CA ILE A 13 -16.31 -8.06 -9.17
C ILE A 13 -16.96 -6.75 -8.70
N THR A 14 -17.99 -6.83 -7.86
CA THR A 14 -18.69 -5.64 -7.33
C THR A 14 -17.73 -4.71 -6.58
N ASN A 15 -16.89 -5.26 -5.70
CA ASN A 15 -15.91 -4.46 -4.95
C ASN A 15 -14.96 -3.68 -5.87
N LEU A 16 -14.58 -4.29 -7.00
CA LEU A 16 -13.67 -3.66 -7.94
C LEU A 16 -14.34 -2.53 -8.72
N LEU A 17 -15.62 -2.68 -9.06
CA LEU A 17 -16.44 -1.63 -9.67
C LEU A 17 -16.69 -0.47 -8.70
N GLU A 18 -17.00 -0.75 -7.43
CA GLU A 18 -17.22 0.27 -6.39
C GLU A 18 -15.97 1.14 -6.15
N LYS A 19 -14.78 0.56 -6.32
CA LYS A 19 -13.50 1.27 -6.25
C LYS A 19 -13.17 2.07 -7.53
N GLY A 20 -14.02 2.04 -8.55
CA GLY A 20 -13.81 2.73 -9.83
C GLY A 20 -13.02 1.93 -10.87
N GLY A 21 -12.90 0.60 -10.70
CA GLY A 21 -12.34 -0.27 -11.73
C GLY A 21 -13.21 -0.31 -12.99
N THR A 22 -12.58 -0.28 -14.17
CA THR A 22 -13.28 -0.34 -15.46
C THR A 22 -13.17 -1.72 -16.07
N MET A 23 -14.30 -2.36 -16.38
CA MET A 23 -14.34 -3.64 -17.08
C MET A 23 -13.84 -3.48 -18.52
N LEU A 24 -13.02 -4.42 -18.99
CA LEU A 24 -12.48 -4.48 -20.35
C LEU A 24 -13.21 -5.54 -21.16
N ALA A 25 -13.14 -5.44 -22.50
CA ALA A 25 -13.72 -6.45 -23.40
C ALA A 25 -12.99 -7.80 -23.36
N ASN A 26 -11.71 -7.79 -22.95
CA ASN A 26 -10.88 -8.98 -22.84
C ASN A 26 -11.20 -9.76 -21.56
N HIS A 27 -11.04 -11.08 -21.63
CA HIS A 27 -11.23 -12.00 -20.52
C HIS A 27 -9.91 -12.69 -20.17
N HIS A 28 -9.76 -13.09 -18.91
CA HIS A 28 -8.68 -13.97 -18.48
C HIS A 28 -9.00 -15.41 -18.89
N ASP A 29 -8.00 -16.29 -18.92
CA ASP A 29 -8.15 -17.72 -19.27
C ASP A 29 -9.09 -18.47 -18.31
N CYS A 30 -9.36 -17.91 -17.12
CA CYS A 30 -10.36 -18.44 -16.19
C CYS A 30 -11.82 -18.08 -16.56
N GLY A 31 -12.02 -17.32 -17.64
CA GLY A 31 -13.32 -16.87 -18.11
C GLY A 31 -13.85 -15.59 -17.46
N ALA A 32 -13.14 -15.02 -16.48
CA ALA A 32 -13.54 -13.76 -15.84
C ALA A 32 -13.17 -12.55 -16.73
N PRO A 33 -14.02 -11.51 -16.82
CA PRO A 33 -13.68 -10.29 -17.54
C PRO A 33 -12.50 -9.58 -16.84
N MET A 34 -11.60 -9.01 -17.65
CA MET A 34 -10.45 -8.26 -17.16
C MET A 34 -10.86 -6.85 -16.75
N PHE A 35 -10.18 -6.28 -15.76
CA PHE A 35 -10.45 -4.94 -15.26
C PHE A 35 -9.21 -4.07 -15.33
N ARG A 36 -9.40 -2.78 -15.62
CA ARG A 36 -8.40 -1.75 -15.44
C ARG A 36 -8.65 -1.01 -14.13
N TYR A 37 -7.67 -1.02 -13.23
CA TYR A 37 -7.74 -0.31 -11.96
C TYR A 37 -6.37 0.29 -11.63
N MET A 38 -6.31 1.60 -11.39
CA MET A 38 -5.06 2.36 -11.19
C MET A 38 -4.00 2.07 -12.27
N GLY A 39 -4.42 2.06 -13.54
CA GLY A 39 -3.53 1.80 -14.70
C GLY A 39 -3.12 0.34 -14.90
N LYS A 40 -3.42 -0.57 -13.96
CA LYS A 40 -3.07 -2.00 -14.04
C LYS A 40 -4.25 -2.83 -14.56
N ILE A 41 -3.95 -3.86 -15.34
CA ILE A 41 -4.95 -4.84 -15.78
C ILE A 41 -4.93 -6.02 -14.82
N ILE A 42 -6.08 -6.36 -14.25
CA ILE A 42 -6.22 -7.40 -13.23
C ILE A 42 -7.42 -8.30 -13.51
N CYS A 43 -7.28 -9.58 -13.15
CA CYS A 43 -8.38 -10.53 -13.08
C CYS A 43 -8.94 -10.56 -11.64
N PRO A 44 -10.24 -10.26 -11.42
CA PRO A 44 -10.82 -10.22 -10.06
C PRO A 44 -10.88 -11.59 -9.40
N VAL A 45 -10.78 -12.66 -10.17
CA VAL A 45 -10.83 -14.04 -9.65
C VAL A 45 -9.44 -14.58 -9.34
N CYS A 46 -8.43 -14.23 -10.14
CA CYS A 46 -7.09 -14.83 -10.06
C CYS A 46 -6.04 -13.98 -9.34
N ASP A 47 -6.12 -12.65 -9.44
CA ASP A 47 -5.01 -11.75 -9.06
C ASP A 47 -5.24 -11.02 -7.72
N ILE A 48 -6.44 -11.11 -7.15
CA ILE A 48 -6.72 -10.50 -5.83
C ILE A 48 -6.07 -11.38 -4.75
N GLY A 49 -4.88 -10.98 -4.30
CA GLY A 49 -4.11 -11.64 -3.24
C GLY A 49 -2.71 -12.11 -3.63
N ARG A 50 -2.23 -11.78 -4.84
CA ARG A 50 -0.84 -12.02 -5.25
C ARG A 50 -0.16 -10.68 -5.50
N ASP A 51 0.70 -10.26 -4.57
CA ASP A 51 1.72 -9.22 -4.81
C ASP A 51 2.80 -9.76 -5.77
N LYS A 52 2.39 -10.14 -6.98
CA LYS A 52 3.32 -10.49 -8.05
C LYS A 52 3.03 -9.62 -9.25
N PRO A 53 4.02 -8.86 -9.75
CA PRO A 53 3.83 -8.05 -10.95
C PRO A 53 3.37 -8.97 -12.11
N PRO A 54 2.43 -8.52 -12.95
CA PRO A 54 1.93 -9.35 -14.04
C PRO A 54 3.04 -9.47 -15.08
N VAL A 55 3.71 -10.63 -15.10
CA VAL A 55 4.55 -11.07 -16.20
C VAL A 55 3.76 -12.13 -16.95
N SER A 56 3.08 -11.72 -18.03
CA SER A 56 3.03 -12.46 -19.30
C SER A 56 2.15 -11.68 -20.30
N GLY A 57 2.56 -11.50 -21.55
CA GLY A 57 3.75 -12.10 -22.16
C GLY A 57 4.12 -11.54 -23.50
N VAL A 58 5.38 -11.83 -23.85
CA VAL A 58 5.89 -12.04 -25.20
C VAL A 58 6.98 -13.11 -25.09
N GLU A 59 6.66 -14.29 -25.65
CA GLU A 59 7.51 -15.25 -26.37
C GLU A 59 8.72 -15.96 -25.72
N LYS A 60 9.05 -17.09 -26.37
CA LYS A 60 9.76 -18.30 -25.93
C LYS A 60 11.30 -18.16 -26.04
N VAL A 61 12.06 -19.00 -25.31
CA VAL A 61 13.10 -19.96 -25.81
C VAL A 61 14.12 -20.32 -24.69
N ALA A 62 14.26 -21.65 -24.46
CA ALA A 62 15.40 -22.45 -23.98
C ALA A 62 16.03 -22.26 -22.56
N ARG A 63 16.06 -23.39 -21.81
CA ARG A 63 17.21 -24.06 -21.11
C ARG A 63 18.29 -23.17 -20.44
N ASP A 64 18.78 -23.37 -19.22
CA ASP A 64 19.11 -24.59 -18.47
C ASP A 64 19.27 -24.29 -16.95
N VAL A 65 18.99 -25.32 -16.14
CA VAL A 65 19.69 -25.78 -14.92
C VAL A 65 20.49 -24.76 -14.06
N TRP A 66 20.14 -24.64 -12.77
CA TRP A 66 21.17 -24.66 -11.71
C TRP A 66 20.65 -25.19 -10.37
N SER A 67 21.40 -26.16 -9.87
CA SER A 67 21.37 -26.89 -8.61
C SER A 67 22.01 -26.15 -7.42
N GLY A 68 21.43 -26.35 -6.22
CA GLY A 68 22.09 -26.43 -4.90
C GLY A 68 22.73 -25.14 -4.33
N GLU A 69 22.96 -24.94 -3.04
CA GLU A 69 22.66 -25.62 -1.78
C GLU A 69 23.08 -24.65 -0.63
N LYS A 70 22.38 -24.73 0.52
CA LYS A 70 22.88 -24.59 1.93
C LYS A 70 23.41 -23.25 2.53
N ILE A 71 22.55 -22.66 3.38
CA ILE A 71 22.64 -22.25 4.83
C ILE A 71 23.83 -22.89 5.63
N PRO A 72 24.34 -22.41 6.82
CA PRO A 72 23.66 -21.64 7.90
C PRO A 72 24.45 -20.69 8.87
N SER A 73 23.64 -19.92 9.63
CA SER A 73 23.66 -19.45 11.05
C SER A 73 24.94 -19.31 11.91
N ILE A 74 24.96 -18.31 12.81
CA ILE A 74 25.63 -18.28 14.16
C ILE A 74 25.00 -17.11 14.98
N VAL A 75 24.10 -17.36 15.95
CA VAL A 75 24.17 -17.55 17.43
C VAL A 75 24.03 -16.30 18.32
N ASP A 76 23.29 -16.53 19.41
CA ASP A 76 22.74 -15.68 20.46
C ASP A 76 23.74 -14.98 21.41
N ALA A 77 23.27 -13.88 22.05
CA ALA A 77 23.52 -13.62 23.48
C ALA A 77 22.63 -12.48 24.03
N SER A 78 21.83 -12.79 25.07
CA SER A 78 21.30 -11.88 26.11
C SER A 78 22.20 -12.04 27.36
N PRO A 79 22.22 -11.17 28.42
CA PRO A 79 21.06 -10.97 29.34
C PRO A 79 21.01 -9.65 30.17
N ALA A 80 19.92 -9.49 30.95
CA ALA A 80 19.75 -8.82 32.28
C ALA A 80 20.23 -7.35 32.47
N GLY A 81 19.53 -6.40 33.08
CA GLY A 81 18.43 -6.38 34.05
C GLY A 81 18.79 -5.35 35.14
N VAL A 82 17.94 -4.34 35.40
CA VAL A 82 17.86 -3.59 36.68
C VAL A 82 16.58 -2.74 36.71
N GLU A 83 15.71 -3.06 37.66
CA GLU A 83 14.60 -2.22 38.12
C GLU A 83 15.12 -1.20 39.16
N SER A 84 14.50 -0.01 39.28
CA SER A 84 13.82 0.45 40.52
C SER A 84 13.51 1.97 40.54
N VAL A 85 12.24 2.21 40.84
CA VAL A 85 11.41 3.37 41.27
C VAL A 85 11.98 4.72 41.78
N ASN A 86 11.27 5.82 41.42
CA ASN A 86 10.56 6.81 42.30
C ASN A 86 10.29 8.11 41.48
N ASP A 87 9.06 8.44 41.08
CA ASP A 87 7.96 9.17 41.76
C ASP A 87 8.06 10.72 41.74
N VAL A 88 6.92 11.33 41.39
CA VAL A 88 6.46 12.74 41.46
C VAL A 88 7.18 13.83 40.62
N ASN A 89 6.54 14.26 39.52
CA ASN A 89 6.17 15.69 39.40
C ASN A 89 5.03 15.93 38.37
N LYS A 90 3.87 16.37 38.89
CA LYS A 90 2.71 16.85 38.13
C LYS A 90 3.04 18.19 37.48
N GLN A 91 3.44 18.19 36.20
CA GLN A 91 3.52 19.41 35.38
C GLN A 91 3.60 19.10 33.87
N GLN A 92 2.63 18.37 33.30
CA GLN A 92 2.62 18.12 31.86
C GLN A 92 1.21 18.14 31.26
N PRO A 93 0.80 19.29 30.69
CA PRO A 93 0.01 19.25 29.47
C PRO A 93 0.71 19.89 28.27
N MET A 94 1.72 20.76 28.48
CA MET A 94 2.35 21.51 27.39
C MET A 94 3.35 20.68 26.57
N ILE A 95 4.17 19.85 27.22
CA ILE A 95 5.20 19.04 26.54
C ILE A 95 4.55 17.93 25.69
N SER A 96 3.50 17.29 26.21
CA SER A 96 2.77 16.21 25.53
C SER A 96 2.17 16.68 24.20
N ARG A 97 1.58 17.88 24.18
CA ARG A 97 0.98 18.46 22.97
C ARG A 97 2.01 18.89 21.93
N TYR A 98 3.16 19.42 22.38
CA TYR A 98 4.24 19.80 21.46
C TYR A 98 4.87 18.56 20.79
N LEU A 99 5.04 17.47 21.54
CA LEU A 99 5.49 16.19 20.98
C LEU A 99 4.47 15.60 19.99
N SER A 100 3.16 15.76 20.25
CA SER A 100 2.13 15.34 19.30
C SER A 100 2.10 16.20 18.04
N ASP A 101 2.29 17.52 18.15
CA ASP A 101 2.34 18.41 17.00
C ASP A 101 3.56 18.13 16.11
N ILE A 102 4.73 17.85 16.71
CA ILE A 102 5.93 17.38 15.99
C ILE A 102 5.65 16.05 15.28
N GLY A 103 4.96 15.11 15.95
CA GLY A 103 4.58 13.82 15.38
C GLY A 103 3.66 13.98 14.16
N ILE A 104 2.63 14.82 14.29
CA ILE A 104 1.68 15.14 13.23
C ILE A 104 2.39 15.84 12.06
N GLU A 105 3.26 16.81 12.34
CA GLU A 105 4.03 17.53 11.31
C GLU A 105 4.86 16.55 10.47
N ASN A 106 5.59 15.65 11.14
CA ASN A 106 6.42 14.65 10.47
C ASN A 106 5.60 13.66 9.65
N GLN A 107 4.46 13.21 10.18
CA GLN A 107 3.56 12.30 9.46
C GLN A 107 3.00 12.95 8.19
N ILE A 108 2.56 14.21 8.27
CA ILE A 108 2.05 14.96 7.12
C ILE A 108 3.17 15.16 6.10
N ARG A 109 4.38 15.55 6.53
CA ARG A 109 5.53 15.75 5.64
C ARG A 109 5.90 14.46 4.90
N ASN A 110 5.89 13.32 5.58
CA ASN A 110 6.17 12.02 4.96
C ASN A 110 5.10 11.64 3.95
N LYS A 111 3.82 11.88 4.27
CA LYS A 111 2.73 11.57 3.35
C LYS A 111 2.75 12.47 2.11
N LEU A 112 3.07 13.76 2.27
CA LEU A 112 3.24 14.70 1.15
C LEU A 112 4.36 14.27 0.21
N LYS A 113 5.50 13.78 0.74
CA LYS A 113 6.59 13.23 -0.08
C LYS A 113 6.14 12.01 -0.89
N SER A 114 5.42 11.08 -0.26
CA SER A 114 4.86 9.91 -0.96
C SER A 114 3.90 10.32 -2.07
N LEU A 115 2.97 11.24 -1.80
CA LEU A 115 2.03 11.73 -2.82
C LEU A 115 2.74 12.43 -3.98
N ALA A 116 3.80 13.20 -3.69
CA ALA A 116 4.57 13.89 -4.73
C ALA A 116 5.32 12.91 -5.65
N LEU A 117 5.85 11.81 -5.12
CA LEU A 117 6.45 10.74 -5.92
C LEU A 117 5.39 10.03 -6.78
N ASP A 118 4.21 9.77 -6.21
CA ASP A 118 3.12 9.09 -6.90
C ASP A 118 2.47 9.94 -8.02
N ILE A 119 2.83 11.23 -8.15
CA ILE A 119 2.32 12.12 -9.21
C ILE A 119 3.05 11.90 -10.54
N GLU A 120 4.35 11.58 -10.50
CA GLU A 120 5.17 11.47 -11.71
C GLU A 120 4.67 10.39 -12.66
N ASP A 121 4.20 9.27 -12.10
CA ASP A 121 3.67 8.13 -12.85
C ASP A 121 2.14 8.18 -13.05
N GLU A 122 1.45 9.17 -12.47
CA GLU A 122 -0.01 9.25 -12.56
C GLU A 122 -0.45 9.73 -13.95
N ARG A 123 -1.29 8.92 -14.61
CA ARG A 123 -1.80 9.21 -15.95
C ARG A 123 -3.28 9.55 -15.98
N ASP A 124 -4.01 9.26 -14.90
CA ASP A 124 -5.41 9.64 -14.79
C ASP A 124 -5.52 11.11 -14.28
N PRO A 125 -6.10 12.03 -15.07
CA PRO A 125 -6.18 13.44 -14.70
C PRO A 125 -7.06 13.69 -13.47
N ARG A 126 -8.03 12.81 -13.17
CA ARG A 126 -8.89 12.94 -11.99
C ARG A 126 -8.12 12.59 -10.73
N ILE A 127 -7.39 11.46 -10.76
CA ILE A 127 -6.55 11.03 -9.64
C ILE A 127 -5.42 12.05 -9.41
N LEU A 128 -4.84 12.58 -10.48
CA LEU A 128 -3.82 13.62 -10.40
C LEU A 128 -4.37 14.87 -9.68
N ARG A 129 -5.57 15.32 -10.03
CA ARG A 129 -6.24 16.45 -9.36
C ARG A 129 -6.44 16.18 -7.87
N GLU A 130 -7.00 15.03 -7.52
CA GLU A 130 -7.22 14.64 -6.13
C GLU A 130 -5.90 14.60 -5.32
N LYS A 131 -4.83 14.04 -5.90
CA LYS A 131 -3.50 14.03 -5.29
C LYS A 131 -2.96 15.46 -5.07
N MET A 132 -3.13 16.35 -6.04
CA MET A 132 -2.71 17.75 -5.92
C MET A 132 -3.51 18.51 -4.85
N GLU A 133 -4.82 18.30 -4.76
CA GLU A 133 -5.66 18.87 -3.71
C GLU A 133 -5.26 18.36 -2.31
N CYS A 134 -4.94 17.06 -2.18
CA CYS A 134 -4.40 16.50 -0.94
C CYS A 134 -3.06 17.15 -0.56
N ILE A 135 -2.19 17.42 -1.54
CA ILE A 135 -0.92 18.11 -1.30
C ILE A 135 -1.14 19.53 -0.83
N GLU A 136 -2.04 20.26 -1.49
CA GLU A 136 -2.38 21.63 -1.10
C GLU A 136 -2.91 21.68 0.34
N LEU A 137 -3.82 20.77 0.70
CA LEU A 137 -4.38 20.67 2.05
C LEU A 137 -3.28 20.38 3.08
N GLY A 138 -2.39 19.44 2.82
CA GLY A 138 -1.27 19.13 3.72
C GLY A 138 -0.34 20.33 3.93
N ILE A 139 -0.05 21.11 2.89
CA ILE A 139 0.75 22.35 3.00
C ILE A 139 0.03 23.38 3.88
N ARG A 140 -1.30 23.55 3.73
CA ARG A 140 -2.07 24.46 4.59
C ARG A 140 -2.01 24.02 6.05
N ILE A 141 -2.18 22.73 6.35
CA ILE A 141 -2.10 22.20 7.72
C ILE A 141 -0.70 22.46 8.30
N LEU A 142 0.36 22.17 7.56
CA LEU A 142 1.74 22.43 8.01
C LEU A 142 2.01 23.91 8.29
N LYS A 143 1.39 24.82 7.55
CA LYS A 143 1.47 26.27 7.84
C LYS A 143 0.74 26.61 9.14
N SER A 144 -0.43 26.01 9.38
CA SER A 144 -1.21 26.23 10.60
C SER A 144 -0.52 25.70 11.87
N LEU A 145 0.29 24.65 11.77
CA LEU A 145 1.04 24.09 12.91
C LEU A 145 2.28 24.92 13.30
N LYS A 146 2.77 25.79 12.40
CA LYS A 146 3.95 26.64 12.66
C LYS A 146 3.60 27.98 13.32
N ASN A 147 2.31 28.27 13.48
CA ASN A 147 1.80 29.52 14.05
C ASN A 147 1.53 29.39 15.54
#